data_AF-A0A7W2N9M1-F1
#
_entry.id   AF-A0A7W2N9M1-F1
#
_cell.length_a   1.000
_cell.length_b   1.000
_cell.length_c   1.000
_cell.angle_alpha   90.00
_cell.angle_beta   90.00
_cell.angle_gamma   90.00
#
_symmetry.space_group_name_H-M   'P 1'
#
loop_
_entity.id
_entity.type
_entity.pdbx_description
1 polymer ?
#
loop_
_entity_poly.entity_id
_entity_poly.type
_entity_poly.pdbx_seq_one_letter_code
_entity_poly.pdbx_strand_id
1 'polypeptide(L)' 'MKNDNHNKTLRKIEFLGKVGMLCAVVFGFFSYCESSEDLFNSALYFFLLGILALFYVARVKVEAKKKTKDSKK' A
#
# COMPACT_ATOMS: atom_id res chain seq x y z
N MET A 1 10.54 -8.01 -22.91
CA MET A 1 9.18 -8.32 -22.40
C MET A 1 9.07 -8.61 -20.88
N LYS A 2 10.16 -8.66 -20.07
CA LYS A 2 10.06 -8.94 -18.62
C LYS A 2 9.60 -7.75 -17.73
N ASN A 3 9.72 -6.50 -18.19
CA ASN A 3 9.38 -5.31 -17.39
C ASN A 3 7.87 -5.05 -17.24
N ASP A 4 7.04 -5.49 -18.18
CA ASP A 4 5.59 -5.21 -18.15
C ASP A 4 4.86 -5.97 -17.05
N ASN A 5 5.26 -7.21 -16.79
CA ASN A 5 4.65 -8.01 -15.72
C ASN A 5 5.04 -7.47 -14.33
N HIS A 6 6.27 -6.99 -14.16
CA HIS A 6 6.70 -6.41 -12.89
C HIS A 6 5.97 -5.10 -12.57
N ASN A 7 5.79 -4.22 -13.57
CA ASN A 7 5.00 -3.00 -13.43
C ASN A 7 3.50 -3.29 -13.18
N LYS A 8 2.94 -4.31 -13.83
CA LYS A 8 1.56 -4.76 -13.57
C LYS A 8 1.40 -5.26 -12.13
N THR A 9 2.33 -6.07 -11.63
CA THR A 9 2.31 -6.55 -10.23
C THR A 9 2.44 -5.41 -9.23
N LEU A 10 3.36 -4.46 -9.45
CA LEU A 10 3.50 -3.27 -8.61
C LEU A 10 2.22 -2.44 -8.55
N ARG A 11 1.53 -2.24 -9.68
CA ARG A 11 0.23 -1.56 -9.71
C ARG A 11 -0.85 -2.31 -8.93
N LYS A 12 -0.88 -3.64 -8.99
CA LYS A 12 -1.81 -4.46 -8.20
C LYS A 12 -1.54 -4.33 -6.71
N ILE A 13 -0.27 -4.37 -6.29
CA ILE A 13 0.12 -4.17 -4.89
C ILE A 13 -0.23 -2.76 -4.42
N GLU A 14 0.02 -1.74 -5.26
CA GLU A 14 -0.36 -0.36 -4.97
C GLU A 14 -1.87 -0.21 -4.80
N PHE A 15 -2.66 -0.85 -5.67
CA PHE A 15 -4.10 -0.86 -5.58
C PHE A 15 -4.58 -1.55 -4.30
N LEU A 16 -4.03 -2.72 -3.97
CA LEU A 16 -4.32 -3.43 -2.73
C LEU A 16 -4.02 -2.56 -1.49
N GLY A 17 -2.89 -1.84 -1.50
CA GLY A 17 -2.52 -0.89 -0.45
C GLY A 17 -3.54 0.23 -0.30
N LYS A 18 -4.00 0.82 -1.42
CA LYS A 18 -5.05 1.87 -1.40
C LYS A 18 -6.38 1.35 -0.88
N VAL A 19 -6.79 0.14 -1.28
CA VAL A 19 -8.00 -0.51 -0.78
C VAL A 19 -7.89 -0.76 0.73
N GLY A 20 -6.75 -1.26 1.21
CA GLY A 20 -6.50 -1.44 2.64
C GLY A 20 -6.60 -0.13 3.42
N MET A 21 -6.04 0.95 2.91
CA MET A 21 -6.16 2.29 3.54
C MET A 21 -7.61 2.79 3.55
N LEU A 22 -8.38 2.57 2.48
CA LEU A 22 -9.79 2.92 2.45
C LEU A 22 -10.58 2.12 3.49
N CYS A 23 -10.36 0.81 3.58
CA CYS A 23 -10.96 -0.03 4.61
C CYS A 23 -10.62 0.45 6.01
N ALA A 24 -9.36 0.81 6.27
CA ALA A 24 -8.94 1.33 7.57
C ALA A 24 -9.71 2.60 7.97
N VAL A 25 -9.92 3.53 7.03
CA VAL A 25 -10.71 4.74 7.29
C VAL A 25 -12.17 4.40 7.58
N VAL A 26 -12.77 3.50 6.80
CA VAL A 26 -14.15 3.07 7.00
C VAL A 26 -14.33 2.40 8.37
N PHE A 27 -13.52 1.39 8.69
CA PHE A 27 -13.59 0.70 9.98
C PHE A 27 -13.26 1.62 11.15
N GLY A 28 -12.32 2.55 10.99
CA GLY A 28 -12.00 3.54 12.01
C GLY A 28 -13.17 4.48 12.30
N PHE A 29 -13.91 4.89 11.26
CA PHE A 29 -15.12 5.69 11.41
C PHE A 29 -16.24 4.89 12.12
N PHE A 30 -16.48 3.64 11.72
CA PHE A 30 -17.46 2.79 12.39
C PHE A 30 -17.09 2.51 13.85
N SER A 31 -15.81 2.26 14.14
CA SER A 31 -15.29 2.10 15.49
C SER A 31 -15.58 3.33 16.35
N TYR A 32 -15.39 4.54 15.80
CA TYR A 32 -15.73 5.78 16.49
C TYR A 32 -17.24 5.89 16.79
N CYS A 33 -18.09 5.54 15.83
CA CYS A 33 -19.54 5.58 16.01
C CYS A 33 -20.06 4.55 17.04
N GLU A 34 -19.52 3.34 17.03
CA GLU A 34 -19.99 2.24 17.90
C GLU A 34 -19.18 2.10 19.19
N SER A 35 -18.10 2.87 19.36
CA SER A 35 -17.14 2.74 20.47
C SER A 35 -16.61 1.30 20.61
N SER A 36 -16.39 0.62 19.48
CA SER A 36 -15.94 -0.77 19.42
C SER A 36 -14.42 -0.86 19.25
N GLU A 37 -13.75 -1.45 20.23
CA GLU A 37 -12.31 -1.74 20.18
C GLU A 37 -11.96 -2.78 19.11
N ASP A 38 -12.85 -3.75 18.85
CA ASP A 38 -12.63 -4.78 17.81
C ASP A 38 -12.59 -4.18 16.41
N LEU A 39 -13.48 -3.21 16.14
CA LEU A 39 -13.48 -2.46 14.88
C LEU A 39 -12.24 -1.56 14.78
N PHE A 40 -11.79 -0.97 15.89
CA PHE A 40 -10.56 -0.19 15.94
C PHE A 40 -9.34 -1.05 15.59
N ASN A 41 -9.22 -2.22 16.21
CA ASN A 41 -8.14 -3.16 15.96
C ASN A 41 -8.14 -3.62 14.49
N SER A 42 -9.33 -3.92 13.95
CA SER A 42 -9.49 -4.24 12.53
C SER A 42 -9.02 -3.10 11.62
N ALA A 43 -9.43 -1.86 11.91
CA ALA A 43 -8.97 -0.67 11.19
C ALA A 43 -7.44 -0.53 11.23
N LEU A 44 -6.84 -0.76 12.39
CA LEU A 44 -5.40 -0.69 12.59
C LEU A 44 -4.65 -1.74 11.75
N TYR A 45 -5.15 -2.98 11.68
CA TYR A 45 -4.56 -4.03 10.85
C TYR A 45 -4.61 -3.67 9.36
N PHE A 46 -5.75 -3.19 8.87
CA PHE A 46 -5.88 -2.72 7.49
C PHE A 46 -4.96 -1.54 7.18
N PHE A 47 -4.79 -0.62 8.13
CA PHE A 47 -3.89 0.52 8.01
C PHE A 47 -2.42 0.08 7.89
N LEU A 48 -1.97 -0.81 8.77
CA LEU A 48 -0.60 -1.34 8.75
C LEU A 48 -0.30 -2.08 7.44
N LEU A 49 -1.20 -2.96 7.00
CA LEU A 49 -1.07 -3.68 5.73
C LEU A 49 -1.06 -2.72 4.53
N GLY A 50 -1.94 -1.71 4.55
CA GLY A 50 -2.00 -0.68 3.52
C GLY A 50 -0.70 0.12 3.39
N ILE A 51 -0.17 0.60 4.51
CA ILE A 51 1.11 1.34 4.57
C ILE A 51 2.27 0.46 4.11
N LEU A 52 2.36 -0.78 4.58
CA LEU A 52 3.43 -1.70 4.18
C LEU A 52 3.44 -1.93 2.66
N ALA A 53 2.27 -2.14 2.06
CA ALA A 53 2.14 -2.31 0.61
C ALA A 53 2.58 -1.06 -0.15
N LEU A 54 2.15 0.14 0.29
CA LEU A 54 2.52 1.40 -0.35
C LEU A 54 4.00 1.72 -0.19
N PHE A 55 4.57 1.47 0.99
CA PHE A 55 5.99 1.67 1.28
C PHE A 55 6.87 0.76 0.41
N TYR A 56 6.48 -0.51 0.28
CA TYR A 56 7.15 -1.45 -0.63
C TYR A 56 7.14 -0.94 -2.07
N VAL A 57 5.98 -0.53 -2.60
CA VAL A 57 5.87 0.02 -3.96
C VAL A 57 6.73 1.27 -4.12
N ALA A 58 6.76 2.17 -3.13
CA ALA A 58 7.57 3.38 -3.16
C ALA A 58 9.07 3.05 -3.21
N ARG A 59 9.55 2.14 -2.34
CA ARG A 59 10.93 1.63 -2.33
C ARG A 59 11.35 1.09 -3.69
N VAL A 60 10.55 0.20 -4.27
CA VAL A 60 10.85 -0.42 -5.57
C VAL A 60 10.87 0.62 -6.70
N LYS A 61 9.94 1.58 -6.71
CA LYS A 61 9.94 2.68 -7.70
C LYS A 61 11.19 3.57 -7.58
N VAL A 62 11.66 3.83 -6.35
CA VAL A 62 12.88 4.61 -6.10
C VAL A 62 14.12 3.87 -6.59
N GLU A 63 14.24 2.58 -6.29
CA GLU A 63 15.36 1.75 -6.76
C GLU A 63 15.39 1.61 -8.28
N ALA A 64 14.23 1.44 -8.92
CA ALA A 64 14.11 1.42 -10.37
C ALA A 64 14.59 2.74 -11.00
N LYS A 65 14.19 3.90 -10.43
CA LYS A 65 14.65 5.21 -10.92
C LYS A 65 16.15 5.42 -10.75
N LYS A 66 16.76 4.92 -9.66
CA LYS A 66 18.22 5.00 -9.44
C LYS A 66 19.00 4.19 -10.48
N LYS A 67 18.60 2.94 -10.75
CA LYS A 67 19.23 2.09 -11.77
C LYS A 67 19.20 2.74 -13.17
N THR A 68 18.12 3.41 -13.54
CA THR A 68 18.02 4.12 -14.83
C THR A 68 18.93 5.36 -14.90
N LYS A 69 19.23 6.00 -13.77
CA LYS A 69 20.14 7.15 -13.71
C LYS A 69 21.60 6.72 -13.83
N ASP A 70 21.99 5.63 -13.18
CA ASP A 70 23.37 5.13 -13.23
C ASP A 70 23.71 4.50 -14.59
N SER A 71 22.72 3.95 -15.30
CA SER A 71 22.92 3.38 -16.65
C SER A 71 23.06 4.43 -17.78
N LYS A 72 22.87 5.73 -17.49
CA LYS A 72 23.02 6.83 -18.47
C LYS A 72 24.33 7.61 -18.30
N LYS A 73 25.20 7.19 -17.38
CA LYS A 73 26.49 7.81 -17.09
C LYS A 73 27.61 6.94 -17.63
#